data_AF-A0AAE4FGJ4-F1
#
_entry.id   AF-A0AAE4FGJ4-F1
#
_cell.length_a   1.000
_cell.length_b   1.000
_cell.length_c   1.000
_cell.angle_alpha   90.00
_cell.angle_beta   90.00
_cell.angle_gamma   90.00
#
_symmetry.space_group_name_H-M   'P 1'
#
loop_
_entity.id
_entity.type
_entity.pdbx_description
1 polymer ?
#
loop_
_entity_poly.entity_id
_entity_poly.type
_entity_poly.pdbx_seq_one_letter_code
_entity_poly.pdbx_strand_id
1 'polypeptide(L)' 'MAVHTRNTPGEYKDSWQTPEWLFTALDLEFGFYLDAAASDINALCSRYLTEQDDALKSEWVSHGAIWCNPPY' A
#
# COMPACT_ATOMS: atom_id res chain seq x y z
N MET A 1 -23.11 19.43 14.59
CA MET A 1 -22.11 19.04 13.58
C MET A 1 -20.78 18.86 14.28
N ALA A 2 -20.33 17.62 14.53
CA ALA A 2 -19.01 17.41 15.10
C ALA A 2 -17.97 17.62 13.98
N VAL A 3 -17.14 18.65 14.12
CA VAL A 3 -15.96 18.82 13.27
C VAL A 3 -14.96 17.76 13.72
N HIS A 4 -14.82 16.70 12.93
CA HIS A 4 -13.75 15.73 13.11
C HIS A 4 -12.48 16.32 12.50
N THR A 5 -11.68 17.00 13.32
CA THR A 5 -10.33 17.43 12.94
C THR A 5 -9.44 16.19 12.90
N ARG A 6 -9.01 15.78 11.70
CA ARG A 6 -7.97 14.75 11.53
C ARG A 6 -6.64 15.34 11.99
N ASN A 7 -6.08 14.83 13.08
CA ASN A 7 -4.82 15.30 13.68
C ASN A 7 -3.56 14.69 13.05
N THR A 8 -3.70 13.88 11.99
CA THR A 8 -2.56 13.30 11.28
C THR A 8 -1.80 14.42 10.55
N PRO A 9 -0.49 14.61 10.80
CA PRO A 9 0.33 15.54 10.02
C PRO A 9 0.25 15.19 8.53
N GLY A 10 0.31 16.20 7.66
CA GLY A 10 0.08 16.03 6.21
C GLY A 10 0.97 14.96 5.59
N GLU A 11 2.23 14.90 6.03
CA GLU A 11 3.24 13.94 5.56
C GLU A 11 2.90 12.46 5.83
N TYR A 12 2.04 12.14 6.80
CA TYR A 12 1.65 10.75 7.09
C TYR A 12 0.28 10.37 6.53
N LYS A 13 -0.46 11.31 5.92
CA LYS A 13 -1.81 11.01 5.39
C LYS A 13 -1.76 10.05 4.21
N ASP A 14 -0.70 10.17 3.42
CA ASP A 14 -0.55 9.45 2.15
C ASP A 14 0.27 8.16 2.31
N SER A 15 0.73 7.85 3.53
CA SER A 15 1.57 6.68 3.83
C SER A 15 0.90 5.67 4.77
N TRP A 16 -0.42 5.75 4.95
CA TRP A 16 -1.17 4.82 5.81
C TRP A 16 -1.10 3.40 5.25
N GLN A 17 -0.40 2.52 5.97
CA GLN A 17 -0.32 1.10 5.66
C GLN A 17 -1.62 0.39 6.06
N THR A 18 -1.97 -0.66 5.32
CA THR A 18 -3.00 -1.61 5.75
C THR A 18 -2.55 -2.32 7.02
N PRO A 19 -3.41 -2.47 8.05
CA PRO A 19 -3.05 -3.21 9.26
C PRO A 19 -2.55 -4.64 8.94
N GLU A 20 -1.45 -5.04 9.57
CA GLU A 20 -0.74 -6.30 9.29
C GLU A 20 -1.66 -7.53 9.35
N TRP A 21 -2.55 -7.61 10.34
CA TRP A 21 -3.46 -8.75 10.49
C TRP A 21 -4.44 -8.89 9.32
N LEU A 22 -4.87 -7.75 8.73
CA LEU A 22 -5.79 -7.74 7.59
C LEU A 22 -5.04 -8.14 6.33
N PHE A 23 -3.86 -7.55 6.11
CA PHE A 23 -3.01 -7.92 4.99
C PHE A 23 -2.66 -9.42 5.04
N THR A 24 -2.22 -9.93 6.19
CA THR A 24 -1.85 -11.35 6.36
C THR A 24 -3.01 -12.28 6.05
N ALA A 25 -4.22 -11.97 6.51
CA ALA A 25 -5.39 -12.80 6.24
C ALA A 25 -5.73 -12.85 4.73
N LEU A 26 -5.57 -11.73 4.02
CA LEU A 26 -5.80 -11.64 2.58
C LEU A 26 -4.65 -12.29 1.80
N ASP A 27 -3.41 -12.14 2.25
CA ASP A 27 -2.24 -12.75 1.63
C ASP A 27 -2.30 -14.28 1.68
N LEU A 28 -2.79 -14.85 2.78
CA LEU A 28 -3.02 -16.29 2.89
C LEU A 28 -4.06 -16.82 1.87
N GLU A 29 -5.05 -16.01 1.51
CA GLU A 29 -6.11 -16.38 0.55
C GLU A 29 -5.66 -16.16 -0.91
N PHE A 30 -4.96 -15.06 -1.18
CA PHE A 30 -4.71 -14.58 -2.55
C PHE A 30 -3.25 -14.71 -3.00
N GLY A 31 -2.29 -14.86 -2.08
CA GLY A 31 -0.86 -14.96 -2.36
C GLY A 31 -0.34 -13.71 -3.09
N PHE A 32 -0.22 -12.59 -2.36
CA PHE A 32 0.28 -11.35 -2.94
C PHE A 32 1.78 -11.43 -3.23
N TYR A 33 2.15 -10.90 -4.39
CA TYR A 33 3.53 -10.88 -4.85
C TYR A 33 4.06 -9.45 -5.02
N LEU A 34 3.17 -8.51 -5.35
CA LEU A 34 3.51 -7.10 -5.60
C LEU A 34 2.62 -6.19 -4.75
N ASP A 35 3.25 -5.22 -4.07
CA ASP A 35 2.57 -4.07 -3.47
C ASP A 35 2.73 -2.84 -4.38
N ALA A 36 1.67 -2.50 -5.12
CA ALA A 36 1.72 -1.53 -6.21
C ALA A 36 1.73 -0.07 -5.75
N ALA A 37 1.53 0.20 -4.45
CA ALA A 37 1.50 1.56 -3.92
C ALA A 37 2.08 1.60 -2.51
N ALA A 38 3.41 1.61 -2.42
CA ALA A 38 4.13 1.59 -1.16
C ALA A 38 5.35 2.52 -1.16
N SER A 39 6.17 2.39 -0.12
CA SER A 39 7.45 3.04 0.10
C SER A 39 8.35 2.06 0.85
N ASP A 40 9.64 2.37 0.95
CA ASP A 40 10.63 1.53 1.63
C ASP A 40 10.29 1.24 3.10
N ILE A 41 9.42 2.05 3.72
CA ILE A 41 9.05 1.92 5.14
C ILE A 41 7.68 1.27 5.37
N ASN A 42 6.83 1.15 4.34
CA ASN A 42 5.47 0.64 4.50
C ASN A 42 5.07 -0.47 3.52
N ALA A 43 6.00 -0.96 2.70
CA ALA A 43 5.77 -2.08 1.80
C ALA A 43 5.36 -3.35 2.56
N LEU A 44 4.33 -4.01 2.04
CA LEU A 44 3.81 -5.27 2.57
C LEU A 44 4.31 -6.50 1.79
N CYS A 45 4.85 -6.29 0.59
CA CYS A 45 5.47 -7.32 -0.25
C CYS A 45 6.97 -7.03 -0.42
N SER A 46 7.79 -8.07 -0.62
CA SER A 46 9.22 -7.87 -0.93
C SER A 46 9.43 -7.16 -2.28
N ARG A 47 8.48 -7.30 -3.21
CA ARG A 47 8.42 -6.51 -4.45
C ARG A 47 7.36 -5.45 -4.28
N TYR A 48 7.72 -4.20 -4.51
CA TYR A 48 6.81 -3.07 -4.40
C TYR A 48 7.19 -1.96 -5.38
N LEU A 49 6.24 -1.05 -5.63
CA LEU A 49 6.48 0.18 -6.36
C LEU A 49 6.42 1.36 -5.40
N THR A 50 7.40 2.24 -5.51
CA THR A 50 7.48 3.51 -4.78
C THR A 50 6.78 4.64 -5.54
N GLU A 51 6.60 5.79 -4.90
CA GLU A 51 6.12 7.00 -5.56
C GLU A 51 7.01 7.37 -6.78
N GLN A 52 8.32 7.15 -6.67
CA GLN A 52 9.28 7.44 -7.74
C GLN A 52 9.16 6.48 -8.94
N ASP A 53 8.73 5.24 -8.71
CA ASP A 53 8.52 4.26 -9.78
C ASP A 53 7.28 4.59 -10.63
N ASP A 54 6.34 5.38 -10.09
CA ASP A 54 5.08 5.76 -10.74
C ASP A 54 4.30 4.55 -11.25
N ALA A 55 3.42 4.00 -10.41
CA ALA A 55 2.64 2.80 -10.73
C ALA A 55 1.76 2.94 -11.98
N LEU A 56 1.45 4.16 -12.44
CA LEU A 56 0.68 4.40 -13.67
C LEU A 56 1.56 4.28 -14.93
N LYS A 57 2.88 4.34 -14.77
CA LYS A 57 3.87 4.20 -15.84
C LYS A 57 4.74 2.94 -15.72
N SER A 58 4.59 2.20 -14.63
CA SER A 58 5.31 0.97 -14.36
C SER A 58 4.55 -0.27 -14.84
N GLU A 59 5.31 -1.30 -15.24
CA GLU A 59 4.76 -2.64 -15.51
C GLU A 59 4.49 -3.38 -14.19
N TRP A 60 3.28 -3.93 -14.06
CA TRP A 60 2.84 -4.64 -12.86
C TRP A 60 3.22 -6.13 -12.94
N VAL A 61 4.53 -6.40 -13.02
CA VAL A 61 5.06 -7.77 -13.15
C VAL A 61 4.82 -8.55 -11.86
N SER A 62 4.07 -9.64 -11.97
CA SER A 62 3.69 -10.47 -10.82
C SER A 62 3.69 -11.97 -11.09
N HIS A 63 4.01 -12.76 -10.07
CA HIS A 63 3.80 -14.22 -10.02
C HIS A 63 2.65 -14.64 -9.10
N GLY A 64 1.89 -13.67 -8.56
CA GLY A 64 0.75 -13.85 -7.68
C GLY A 64 -0.24 -12.68 -7.76
N ALA A 65 -1.12 -12.54 -6.77
CA ALA A 65 -2.01 -11.39 -6.69
C ALA A 65 -1.23 -10.09 -6.44
N ILE A 66 -1.88 -8.96 -6.69
CA ILE A 66 -1.30 -7.62 -6.51
C ILE A 66 -2.10 -6.89 -5.44
N TRP A 67 -1.40 -6.41 -4.41
CA TRP A 67 -1.96 -5.51 -3.41
C TRP A 67 -1.83 -4.07 -3.88
N CYS A 68 -2.88 -3.27 -3.71
CA CYS A 68 -2.85 -1.85 -4.06
C CYS A 68 -3.65 -1.06 -3.02
N ASN A 69 -2.92 -0.34 -2.17
CA ASN A 69 -3.46 0.58 -1.17
C ASN A 69 -2.92 2.00 -1.46
N PRO A 70 -3.46 2.68 -2.50
CA PRO A 70 -2.94 3.96 -2.95
C PRO A 70 -3.21 5.09 -1.94
N PRO A 71 -2.42 6.18 -1.98
CA PRO A 71 -2.71 7.39 -1.23
C PRO A 71 -4.08 7.99 -1.61
N TYR A 72 -4.61 8.85 -0.74
CA TYR A 72 -5.95 9.45 -0.87
C TYR A 72 -6.08 10.50 -1.98
#